data_AF-A0A9E5BMR0-F1
#
_entry.id   AF-A0A9E5BMR0-F1
#
_cell.length_a   1.000
_cell.length_b   1.000
_cell.length_c   1.000
_cell.angle_alpha   90.00
_cell.angle_beta   90.00
_cell.angle_gamma   90.00
#
_symmetry.space_group_name_H-M   'P 1'
#
loop_
_entity.id
_entity.type
_entity.pdbx_description
1 polymer ?
#
loop_
_entity_poly.entity_id
_entity_poly.type
_entity_poly.pdbx_seq_one_letter_code
_entity_poly.pdbx_strand_id
1 'polypeptide(L)'
;LLDKLPSQIAQQASKANLGMADKQMKHMQGIIDSMTPQERAKPELLKASRKRRIAAGAGVQVQEVNRLLAQFEQMQGMMKQMKGGKMAKMMGSLAARGAAKGLGGLFKK
;
A
#
# COMPACT_ATOMS: atom_id res chain seq x y z
N LEU A 1 -20.03 -19.97 4.42
CA LEU A 1 -20.16 -19.67 2.97
C LEU A 1 -18.93 -20.12 2.14
N LEU A 2 -18.06 -20.99 2.69
CA LEU A 2 -16.76 -21.37 2.11
C LEU A 2 -16.62 -22.89 1.87
N ASP A 3 -17.74 -23.62 1.89
CA ASP A 3 -17.76 -25.08 2.04
C ASP A 3 -18.29 -25.82 0.78
N LYS A 4 -18.41 -25.12 -0.35
CA LYS A 4 -18.89 -25.69 -1.63
C LYS A 4 -18.05 -25.29 -2.83
N LEU A 5 -16.74 -25.11 -2.66
CA LEU A 5 -15.83 -25.01 -3.79
C LEU A 5 -15.36 -26.42 -4.15
N PRO A 6 -15.56 -26.91 -5.39
CA PRO A 6 -15.01 -28.17 -5.85
C PRO A 6 -13.51 -28.19 -5.56
N SER A 7 -13.01 -29.27 -4.96
CA SER A 7 -11.59 -29.48 -4.65
C SER A 7 -10.68 -29.27 -5.88
N GLN A 8 -11.21 -29.43 -7.09
CA GLN A 8 -10.55 -29.10 -8.37
C GLN A 8 -10.33 -27.59 -8.57
N ILE A 9 -11.27 -26.73 -8.17
CA ILE A 9 -11.13 -25.26 -8.23
C ILE A 9 -10.17 -24.76 -7.14
N ALA A 10 -10.22 -25.33 -5.93
CA ALA A 10 -9.28 -25.00 -4.87
C ALA A 10 -7.83 -25.36 -5.25
N GLN A 11 -7.62 -26.53 -5.88
CA GLN A 11 -6.29 -26.96 -6.34
C GLN A 11 -5.80 -26.21 -7.59
N GLN A 12 -6.69 -25.85 -8.53
CA GLN A 12 -6.33 -25.01 -9.68
C GLN A 12 -6.07 -23.56 -9.29
N ALA A 13 -6.86 -22.98 -8.38
CA ALA A 13 -6.58 -21.66 -7.81
C ALA A 13 -5.24 -21.65 -7.09
N SER A 14 -4.90 -22.70 -6.33
CA SER A 14 -3.62 -22.80 -5.62
C SER A 14 -2.42 -22.84 -6.57
N LYS A 15 -2.45 -23.68 -7.61
CA LYS A 15 -1.29 -23.83 -8.54
C LYS A 15 -1.21 -22.72 -9.59
N ALA A 16 -2.34 -22.24 -10.11
CA ALA A 16 -2.35 -21.12 -11.05
C ALA A 16 -1.95 -19.80 -10.37
N ASN A 17 -2.34 -19.60 -9.11
CA ASN A 17 -1.96 -18.40 -8.37
C ASN A 17 -0.46 -18.34 -8.07
N LEU A 18 0.20 -19.45 -7.74
CA LEU A 18 1.62 -19.44 -7.39
C LEU A 18 2.50 -19.09 -8.60
N GLY A 19 2.29 -19.74 -9.75
CA GLY A 19 3.08 -19.46 -10.95
C GLY A 19 2.83 -18.06 -11.55
N MET A 20 1.60 -17.55 -11.42
CA MET A 20 1.26 -16.18 -11.83
C MET A 20 1.83 -15.15 -10.86
N ALA A 21 1.78 -15.42 -9.56
CA ALA A 21 2.38 -14.56 -8.53
C ALA A 21 3.90 -14.46 -8.69
N ASP A 22 4.59 -15.57 -8.97
CA ASP A 22 6.04 -15.57 -9.20
C ASP A 22 6.44 -14.69 -10.39
N LYS A 23 5.69 -14.73 -11.49
CA LYS A 23 5.92 -13.86 -12.65
C LYS A 23 5.70 -12.40 -12.31
N GLN A 24 4.61 -12.09 -11.59
CA GLN A 24 4.30 -10.73 -11.17
C GLN A 24 5.37 -10.17 -10.23
N MET A 25 5.87 -10.99 -9.31
CA MET A 25 6.96 -10.64 -8.40
C MET A 25 8.26 -10.37 -9.16
N LYS A 26 8.59 -11.19 -10.17
CA LYS A 26 9.76 -10.97 -11.04
C LYS A 26 9.65 -9.66 -11.83
N HIS A 27 8.48 -9.36 -12.38
CA HIS A 27 8.25 -8.09 -13.10
C HIS A 27 8.40 -6.90 -12.16
N MET A 28 7.82 -6.98 -10.96
CA MET A 28 7.97 -5.95 -9.93
C MET A 28 9.43 -5.73 -9.56
N GLN A 29 10.18 -6.80 -9.32
CA GLN A 29 11.61 -6.75 -9.02
C GLN A 29 12.38 -6.09 -10.18
N GLY A 30 12.14 -6.51 -11.42
CA GLY A 30 12.78 -5.92 -12.61
C GLY A 30 12.48 -4.43 -12.78
N ILE A 31 11.25 -3.99 -12.49
CA ILE A 31 10.87 -2.57 -12.52
C ILE A 31 11.67 -1.79 -11.48
N ILE A 32 11.75 -2.27 -10.24
CA ILE A 32 12.48 -1.61 -9.15
C ILE A 32 13.98 -1.56 -9.47
N ASP A 33 14.55 -2.64 -9.97
CA ASP A 33 15.97 -2.72 -10.32
C ASP A 33 16.35 -1.77 -11.46
N SER A 34 15.42 -1.53 -12.38
CA SER A 34 15.58 -0.56 -13.48
C SER A 34 15.47 0.92 -13.03
N MET A 35 15.12 1.19 -11.77
CA MET A 35 15.09 2.55 -11.20
C MET A 35 16.45 2.95 -10.64
N THR A 36 16.77 4.23 -10.75
CA THR A 36 17.91 4.85 -10.05
C THR A 36 17.58 5.06 -8.57
N PRO A 37 18.58 5.18 -7.68
CA PRO A 37 18.36 5.42 -6.25
C PRO A 37 17.52 6.68 -5.97
N GLN A 38 17.70 7.73 -6.76
CA GLN A 38 16.94 8.97 -6.65
C GLN A 38 15.45 8.76 -6.97
N GLU A 39 15.15 7.96 -7.99
CA GLU A 39 13.76 7.63 -8.39
C GLU A 39 13.07 6.74 -7.36
N ARG A 40 13.80 5.81 -6.73
CA ARG A 40 13.27 4.96 -5.65
C ARG A 40 12.94 5.77 -4.40
N ALA A 41 13.79 6.75 -4.05
CA ALA A 41 13.55 7.64 -2.92
C ALA A 41 12.42 8.64 -3.18
N LYS A 42 12.27 9.10 -4.43
CA LYS A 42 11.28 10.10 -4.84
C LYS A 42 10.52 9.66 -6.10
N PRO A 43 9.51 8.79 -5.95
CA PRO A 43 8.73 8.30 -7.08
C PRO A 43 7.93 9.40 -7.81
N GLU A 44 7.70 10.55 -7.18
CA GLU A 44 7.14 11.76 -7.81
C GLU A 44 7.96 12.29 -8.99
N LEU A 45 9.25 11.95 -9.07
CA LEU A 45 10.12 12.34 -10.19
C LEU A 45 9.85 11.51 -11.46
N LEU A 46 9.13 10.39 -11.36
CA LEU A 46 8.87 9.45 -12.46
C LEU A 46 7.83 10.00 -13.44
N LYS A 47 8.25 10.94 -14.28
CA LYS A 47 7.48 11.44 -15.43
C LYS A 47 7.52 10.46 -16.63
N ALA A 48 6.77 10.76 -17.68
CA ALA A 48 6.59 9.87 -18.84
C ALA A 48 7.90 9.34 -19.47
N SER A 49 8.96 10.15 -19.56
CA SER A 49 10.25 9.72 -20.11
C SER A 49 10.93 8.65 -19.23
N ARG A 50 10.97 8.86 -17.91
CA ARG A 50 11.55 7.91 -16.95
C ARG A 50 10.76 6.61 -16.90
N LYS A 51 9.41 6.69 -16.91
CA LYS A 51 8.54 5.51 -16.97
C LYS A 51 8.80 4.66 -18.21
N ARG A 52 9.01 5.29 -19.38
CA ARG A 52 9.38 4.59 -20.62
C ARG A 52 10.75 3.89 -20.52
N ARG A 53 11.76 4.58 -19.98
CA ARG A 53 13.09 3.98 -19.76
C ARG A 53 13.04 2.78 -18.82
N ILE A 54 12.33 2.90 -17.69
CA ILE A 54 12.19 1.82 -16.70
C ILE A 54 11.45 0.62 -17.31
N ALA A 55 10.36 0.87 -18.05
CA ALA A 55 9.61 -0.17 -18.73
C ALA A 55 10.50 -0.93 -19.74
N ALA A 56 11.29 -0.21 -20.54
CA ALA A 56 12.23 -0.80 -21.48
C ALA A 56 13.35 -1.61 -20.77
N GLY A 57 13.91 -1.09 -19.67
CA GLY A 57 14.95 -1.78 -18.90
C GLY A 57 14.45 -3.03 -18.18
N ALA A 58 13.18 -3.04 -17.75
CA ALA A 58 12.56 -4.15 -17.07
C ALA A 58 11.88 -5.15 -18.03
N GLY A 59 11.79 -4.85 -19.33
CA GLY A 59 11.12 -5.71 -20.32
C GLY A 59 9.59 -5.75 -20.15
N VAL A 60 8.99 -4.70 -19.59
CA VAL A 60 7.55 -4.61 -19.29
C VAL A 60 6.90 -3.43 -20.01
N GLN A 61 5.57 -3.34 -19.92
CA GLN A 61 4.84 -2.20 -20.44
C GLN A 61 4.83 -1.03 -19.44
N VAL A 62 4.72 0.19 -19.96
CA VAL A 62 4.59 1.42 -19.14
C VAL A 62 3.38 1.36 -18.19
N GLN A 63 2.34 0.62 -18.57
CA GLN A 63 1.16 0.39 -17.73
C GLN A 63 1.50 -0.38 -16.45
N GLU A 64 2.42 -1.36 -16.50
CA GLU A 64 2.85 -2.11 -15.31
C GLU A 64 3.60 -1.20 -14.33
N VAL A 65 4.44 -0.31 -14.86
CA VAL A 65 5.11 0.73 -14.05
C VAL A 65 4.08 1.65 -13.38
N ASN A 66 3.03 2.08 -14.09
CA ASN A 66 1.97 2.90 -13.50
C ASN A 66 1.20 2.17 -12.39
N ARG A 67 0.89 0.88 -12.57
CA ARG A 67 0.22 0.07 -11.55
C ARG A 67 1.06 -0.02 -10.28
N LEU A 68 2.37 -0.25 -10.40
CA LEU A 68 3.28 -0.27 -9.26
C LEU A 68 3.27 1.07 -8.51
N LEU A 69 3.36 2.18 -9.24
CA LEU A 69 3.37 3.52 -8.63
C LEU A 69 2.06 3.84 -7.91
N ALA A 70 0.92 3.45 -8.47
CA ALA A 70 -0.38 3.63 -7.83
C ALA A 70 -0.51 2.81 -6.53
N GLN A 71 -0.07 1.54 -6.55
CA GLN A 71 -0.05 0.69 -5.35
C GLN A 71 0.86 1.27 -4.27
N PHE A 72 2.01 1.79 -4.67
CA PHE A 72 2.95 2.43 -3.75
C PHE A 72 2.37 3.72 -3.15
N GLU A 73 1.72 4.57 -3.94
CA GLU A 73 1.07 5.79 -3.46
C GLU A 73 -0.04 5.48 -2.44
N GLN A 74 -0.84 4.45 -2.70
CA GLN A 74 -1.85 3.96 -1.77
C GLN A 74 -1.23 3.50 -0.45
N MET A 75 -0.17 2.68 -0.50
CA MET A 75 0.54 2.23 0.70
C MET A 75 1.18 3.40 1.46
N GLN A 76 1.77 4.37 0.76
CA GLN A 76 2.31 5.58 1.37
C GLN A 76 1.22 6.40 2.05
N GLY A 77 0.05 6.55 1.42
CA GLY A 77 -1.11 7.24 2.00
C GLY A 77 -1.53 6.58 3.32
N MET A 78 -1.67 5.25 3.32
CA MET A 78 -1.99 4.48 4.51
C MET A 78 -0.93 4.62 5.61
N MET A 79 0.37 4.51 5.27
CA MET A 79 1.46 4.69 6.22
C MET A 79 1.49 6.12 6.80
N LYS A 80 1.21 7.14 5.98
CA LYS A 80 1.11 8.53 6.44
C LYS A 80 -0.07 8.73 7.37
N GLN A 81 -1.22 8.11 7.11
CA GLN A 81 -2.38 8.17 8.02
C GLN A 81 -2.09 7.48 9.36
N MET A 82 -1.39 6.35 9.32
CA MET A 82 -1.01 5.59 10.52
C MET A 82 0.08 6.30 11.35
N LYS A 83 1.13 6.83 10.70
CA LYS A 83 2.22 7.58 11.35
C LYS A 83 1.80 8.99 11.77
N GLY A 84 0.83 9.58 11.07
CA GLY A 84 0.42 10.97 11.24
C GLY A 84 -0.25 11.28 12.58
N GLY A 85 -0.49 10.28 13.45
CA GLY A 85 -0.97 10.47 14.80
C GLY A 85 -2.31 11.22 14.90
N LYS A 86 -2.97 11.57 13.78
CA LYS A 86 -4.23 12.32 13.77
C LYS A 86 -5.31 11.54 14.51
N MET A 87 -5.31 10.22 14.38
CA MET A 87 -6.19 9.35 15.14
C MET A 87 -5.82 9.30 16.62
N ALA A 88 -4.53 9.19 16.96
CA ALA A 88 -4.06 9.23 18.35
C ALA A 88 -4.33 10.60 19.03
N LYS A 89 -4.19 11.70 18.30
CA LYS A 89 -4.44 13.07 18.75
C LYS A 89 -5.94 13.33 18.90
N MET A 90 -6.75 12.82 17.98
CA MET A 90 -8.22 12.88 18.08
C MET A 90 -8.72 12.04 19.26
N MET A 91 -8.21 10.82 19.44
CA MET A 91 -8.58 9.95 20.56
C MET A 91 -8.11 10.51 21.91
N GLY A 92 -6.89 11.06 21.96
CA GLY A 92 -6.40 11.79 23.14
C GLY A 92 -7.23 13.04 23.46
N SER A 93 -7.68 13.79 22.45
CA SER A 93 -8.55 14.95 22.65
C SER A 93 -9.96 14.57 23.14
N LEU A 94 -10.50 13.44 22.68
CA LEU A 94 -11.78 12.89 23.14
C LEU A 94 -11.66 12.34 24.57
N ALA A 95 -10.57 11.64 24.89
CA ALA A 95 -10.28 11.17 26.24
C ALA A 95 -10.11 12.35 27.22
N ALA A 96 -9.38 13.40 26.83
CA ALA A 96 -9.21 14.61 27.63
C ALA A 96 -10.54 15.35 27.85
N ARG A 97 -11.41 15.45 26.84
CA ARG A 97 -12.76 16.03 26.99
C ARG A 97 -13.69 15.16 27.84
N GLY A 98 -13.58 13.84 27.75
CA GLY A 98 -14.30 12.89 28.61
C GLY A 98 -13.89 13.02 30.08
N ALA A 99 -12.58 13.10 30.34
CA ALA A 99 -12.04 13.31 31.68
C ALA A 99 -12.42 14.68 32.28
N ALA A 100 -12.40 15.74 31.48
CA ALA A 100 -12.80 17.09 31.91
C ALA A 100 -14.30 17.15 32.29
N LYS A 101 -15.16 16.42 31.57
CA LYS A 101 -16.59 16.33 31.89
C LYS A 101 -16.87 15.46 33.13
N GLY A 102 -16.01 14.47 33.41
CA GLY A 102 -16.07 13.66 34.63
C GLY A 102 -15.66 14.41 35.89
N LEU A 103 -14.61 15.26 35.82
CA LEU A 103 -14.12 16.01 36.98
C LEU A 103 -14.98 17.23 37.35
N GLY A 104 -15.64 17.87 36.37
CA GLY A 104 -16.49 19.04 36.60
C GLY A 104 -17.80 18.76 37.36
N GLY A 105 -18.22 17.49 37.45
CA GLY A 105 -19.39 17.06 38.22
C GLY A 105 -19.11 16.79 39.71
N LEU A 106 -17.85 16.67 40.11
CA LEU A 106 -17.44 16.33 41.49
C LEU A 106 -17.17 17.55 42.38
N PHE A 107 -17.17 18.76 41.84
CA PHE A 107 -16.92 20.01 42.59
C PHE A 107 -18.19 20.86 42.84
N LYS A 108 -19.37 20.34 42.52
CA LYS A 108 -20.65 21.00 42.82
C LYS A 108 -21.38 20.23 43.92
N LYS A 109 -20.96 20.46 45.17
CA LYS A 109 -21.75 20.15 46.37
C LYS A 109 -21.67 21.32 47.32
#